data_AF-A0A182JLV4-F1
#
_entry.id   AF-A0A182JLV4-F1
#
_cell.length_a   1.000
_cell.length_b   1.000
_cell.length_c   1.000
_cell.angle_alpha   90.00
_cell.angle_beta   90.00
_cell.angle_gamma   90.00
#
_symmetry.space_group_name_H-M   'P 1'
#
loop_
_entity.id
_entity.type
_entity.pdbx_description
1 polymer ?
#
loop_
_entity_poly.entity_id
_entity_poly.type
_entity_poly.pdbx_seq_one_letter_code
_entity_poly.pdbx_strand_id
1 'polypeptide(L)'
;MEHESGRAFRARRSVMLIRAGSSTLLLIATIAATLVVMATAVEGLGCPQKCACQQRTVRCVKQQLDNVPDMPPDTSIIFSHAAKHCHSVDVRATEKQMTDVRTNLLALTPPPIRLGNGDIAWHEAKPAPHPDKVLHQRRAGRMNTLGRDLRYNHICEVPTGAFDGLQHLHTIFLNENQLTRIHSGAFRELPSLKYLYLNRNRIGTVAPDAFISLNRLHSMYLHFNNLSSLEPQTFTKMPSLERLYLHGNQIKRIPEGSFGQLPALRRLRLDDNALECGCSMLWFIRTLQQPNRKALVAGATCATPLALEGQPISAITEEDLRCAKPEIVAQPRDIEISYGQTAVFSCKASGDPRPDIVWLANDSQVRPDSDSRITLLPDGSLRIDEIVPSDAGPYRCVARNVLGEAGSRVARLAVNNDVVESEAEAPKFLRTPTDQHELLEGDAIMLDCVVTGAPTPSILWQFNGDNIQNGRIKLFGNGSLILPVSTLDDGGIYTCCAGNALGNISVNVTVIVNGSPTACVRKIACNIRLNAPRNTGGGLRRHCDDATRP
;
A
#
# COMPACT_ATOMS: atom_id res chain seq x y z
N MET A 1 39.78 56.54 28.70
CA MET A 1 39.80 57.61 27.70
C MET A 1 39.18 57.02 26.44
N GLU A 2 37.85 56.95 26.34
CA GLU A 2 36.99 58.05 25.85
C GLU A 2 37.55 58.67 24.56
N HIS A 3 36.94 58.41 23.40
CA HIS A 3 35.86 59.25 22.89
C HIS A 3 35.24 58.67 21.60
N GLU A 4 33.91 58.79 21.52
CA GLU A 4 33.04 58.43 20.41
C GLU A 4 33.01 59.46 19.26
N SER A 5 32.35 59.01 18.18
CA SER A 5 31.63 59.75 17.10
C SER A 5 32.37 59.87 15.76
N GLY A 6 31.80 59.55 14.59
CA GLY A 6 30.51 58.96 14.25
C GLY A 6 30.29 58.92 12.72
N ARG A 7 29.35 58.05 12.31
CA ARG A 7 28.55 58.00 11.05
C ARG A 7 29.01 57.16 9.83
N ALA A 8 28.22 56.10 9.66
CA ALA A 8 27.46 55.69 8.47
C ALA A 8 28.13 54.80 7.40
N PHE A 9 27.94 53.48 7.54
CA PHE A 9 27.94 52.54 6.41
C PHE A 9 26.67 51.67 6.46
N ARG A 10 25.87 51.72 5.38
CA ARG A 10 24.71 50.85 5.15
C ARG A 10 25.20 49.41 4.93
N ALA A 11 24.94 48.50 5.87
CA ALA A 11 25.12 47.06 5.67
C ALA A 11 23.77 46.38 5.39
N ARG A 12 23.66 45.72 4.23
CA ARG A 12 22.55 44.83 3.87
C ARG A 12 22.52 43.65 4.84
N ARG A 13 21.38 43.41 5.50
CA ARG A 13 21.12 42.17 6.25
C ARG A 13 20.90 41.02 5.25
N SER A 14 21.82 40.07 5.21
CA SER A 14 21.60 38.75 4.63
C SER A 14 20.86 37.88 5.67
N VAL A 15 19.60 37.54 5.40
CA VAL A 15 18.87 36.53 6.16
C VAL A 15 19.25 35.16 5.61
N MET A 16 19.91 34.35 6.42
CA MET A 16 20.20 32.94 6.16
C MET A 16 18.91 32.14 6.36
N LEU A 17 18.26 31.74 5.27
CA LEU A 17 17.09 30.84 5.28
C LEU A 17 17.59 29.40 5.26
N ILE A 18 17.53 28.73 6.42
CA ILE A 18 17.74 27.28 6.54
C ILE A 18 16.52 26.59 5.92
N ARG A 19 16.70 25.89 4.79
CA ARG A 19 15.65 25.06 4.16
C ARG A 19 15.51 23.74 4.93
N ALA A 20 14.57 23.69 5.86
CA ALA A 20 14.07 22.44 6.42
C ALA A 20 13.13 21.75 5.39
N GLY A 21 13.25 20.43 5.21
CA GLY A 21 12.37 19.66 4.32
C GLY A 21 10.93 19.67 4.80
N SER A 22 9.97 19.44 3.91
CA SER A 22 8.53 19.49 4.22
C SER A 22 8.13 18.54 5.37
N SER A 23 8.78 17.39 5.54
CA SER A 23 8.55 16.49 6.67
C SER A 23 9.11 17.04 7.99
N THR A 24 10.23 17.75 7.95
CA THR A 24 10.83 18.43 9.10
C THR A 24 10.01 19.66 9.49
N LEU A 25 9.47 20.41 8.53
CA LEU A 25 8.55 21.52 8.76
C LEU A 25 7.19 21.04 9.29
N LEU A 26 6.68 19.90 8.82
CA LEU A 26 5.45 19.32 9.33
C LEU A 26 5.63 18.79 10.75
N LEU A 27 6.77 18.14 11.05
CA LEU A 27 7.14 17.70 12.39
C LEU A 27 7.38 18.89 13.33
N ILE A 28 8.07 19.94 12.87
CA ILE A 28 8.25 21.20 13.63
C ILE A 28 6.90 21.88 13.85
N ALA A 29 5.97 21.84 12.88
CA ALA A 29 4.64 22.41 13.01
C ALA A 29 3.72 21.59 13.94
N THR A 30 3.77 20.26 13.93
CA THR A 30 3.04 19.42 14.89
C THR A 30 3.64 19.51 16.29
N ILE A 31 4.96 19.57 16.42
CA ILE A 31 5.66 19.81 17.70
C ILE A 31 5.34 21.22 18.22
N ALA A 32 5.33 22.25 17.36
CA ALA A 32 4.96 23.60 17.75
C ALA A 32 3.48 23.69 18.13
N ALA A 33 2.58 23.02 17.41
CA ALA A 33 1.15 22.98 17.73
C ALA A 33 0.87 22.24 19.05
N THR A 34 1.56 21.13 19.32
CA THR A 34 1.46 20.43 20.62
C THR A 34 2.10 21.24 21.75
N LEU A 35 3.22 21.93 21.51
CA LEU A 35 3.81 22.85 22.50
C LEU A 35 2.92 24.05 22.80
N VAL A 36 2.20 24.59 21.82
CA VAL A 36 1.23 25.69 22.01
C VAL A 36 0.01 25.21 22.79
N VAL A 37 -0.53 24.03 22.47
CA VAL A 37 -1.65 23.42 23.22
C VAL A 37 -1.25 23.08 24.66
N MET A 38 0.00 22.67 24.89
CA MET A 38 0.52 22.41 26.23
C MET A 38 0.87 23.70 26.99
N ALA A 39 1.28 24.77 26.30
CA ALA A 39 1.55 26.08 26.90
C ALA A 39 0.26 26.79 27.33
N THR A 40 -0.81 26.69 26.53
CA THR A 40 -2.13 27.24 26.90
C THR A 40 -2.80 26.45 28.03
N ALA A 41 -2.53 25.15 28.15
CA ALA A 41 -2.97 24.35 29.30
C ALA A 41 -2.29 24.75 30.63
N VAL A 42 -1.12 25.43 30.58
CA VAL A 42 -0.36 25.86 31.77
C VAL A 42 -0.73 27.28 32.22
N GLU A 43 -1.47 28.06 31.42
CA GLU A 43 -1.94 29.40 31.82
C GLU A 43 -3.11 29.38 32.83
N GLY A 44 -3.76 28.23 33.03
CA GLY A 44 -4.87 28.06 33.98
C GLY A 44 -4.49 27.84 35.45
N LEU A 45 -3.21 27.67 35.77
CA LEU A 45 -2.74 27.42 37.14
C LEU A 45 -1.92 28.61 37.65
N GLY A 46 -2.58 29.53 38.33
CA GLY A 46 -1.90 30.58 39.08
C GLY A 46 -1.20 30.01 40.32
N CYS A 47 0.11 29.72 40.22
CA CYS A 47 1.06 29.69 41.35
C CYS A 47 2.53 29.44 40.89
N PRO A 48 3.55 29.75 41.72
CA PRO A 48 4.93 30.08 41.32
C PRO A 48 5.85 28.89 40.95
N GLN A 49 5.31 27.74 40.51
CA GLN A 49 6.11 26.56 40.12
C GLN A 49 6.39 26.44 38.60
N LYS A 50 6.22 27.53 37.82
CA LYS A 50 6.37 27.53 36.36
C LYS A 50 7.72 27.00 35.85
N CYS A 51 8.83 27.29 36.52
CA CYS A 51 10.15 26.81 36.10
C CYS A 51 10.37 25.31 36.36
N ALA A 52 9.83 24.76 37.46
CA ALA A 52 9.99 23.35 37.81
C ALA A 52 9.16 22.44 36.89
N CYS A 53 7.98 22.91 36.46
CA CYS A 53 7.13 22.18 35.53
C CYS A 53 7.71 22.16 34.11
N GLN A 54 8.25 23.28 33.62
CA GLN A 54 8.90 23.34 32.30
C GLN A 54 10.16 22.46 32.22
N GLN A 55 10.99 22.42 33.27
CA GLN A 55 12.16 21.53 33.32
C GLN A 55 11.77 20.04 33.37
N ARG A 56 10.69 19.68 34.07
CA ARG A 56 10.17 18.29 34.10
C ARG A 56 9.61 17.87 32.75
N THR A 57 8.88 18.74 32.05
CA THR A 57 8.34 18.46 30.71
C THR A 57 9.46 18.25 29.68
N VAL A 58 10.50 19.09 29.71
CA VAL A 58 11.69 18.92 28.83
C VAL A 58 12.42 17.61 29.13
N ARG A 59 12.53 17.22 30.40
CA ARG A 59 13.16 15.94 30.80
C ARG A 59 12.32 14.73 30.37
N CYS A 60 10.99 14.82 30.43
CA CYS A 60 10.07 13.76 30.02
C CYS A 60 10.05 13.56 28.49
N VAL A 61 10.11 14.65 27.72
CA VAL A 61 10.19 14.62 26.25
C VAL A 61 11.53 14.04 25.78
N LYS A 62 12.63 14.39 26.45
CA LYS A 62 13.95 13.79 26.19
C LYS A 62 13.94 12.26 26.42
N GLN A 63 13.32 11.80 27.51
CA GLN A 63 13.24 10.38 27.86
C GLN A 63 12.34 9.57 26.92
N GLN A 64 11.37 10.20 26.25
CA GLN A 64 10.55 9.59 25.20
C GLN A 64 11.29 9.53 23.84
N LEU A 65 12.15 10.51 23.56
CA LEU A 65 12.97 10.57 22.34
C LEU A 65 14.16 9.60 22.36
N ASP A 66 14.75 9.35 23.54
CA ASP A 66 15.86 8.39 23.71
C ASP A 66 15.44 6.92 23.48
N ASN A 67 14.14 6.62 23.36
CA ASN A 67 13.59 5.28 23.09
C ASN A 67 13.21 5.04 21.61
N VAL A 68 13.53 5.97 20.71
CA VAL A 68 13.27 5.85 19.27
C VAL A 68 14.54 5.38 18.55
N PRO A 69 14.56 4.21 17.88
CA PRO A 69 15.71 3.77 17.10
C PRO A 69 15.90 4.65 15.86
N ASP A 70 17.17 4.96 15.50
CA ASP A 70 17.61 5.79 14.35
C ASP A 70 17.31 7.29 14.39
N MET A 71 17.80 7.97 15.44
CA MET A 71 17.83 9.44 15.46
C MET A 71 19.21 10.00 15.00
N PRO A 72 19.27 11.03 14.12
CA PRO A 72 20.53 11.64 13.70
C PRO A 72 21.25 12.35 14.87
N PRO A 73 22.59 12.35 14.91
CA PRO A 73 23.39 12.77 16.08
C PRO A 73 23.30 14.26 16.48
N ASP A 74 22.64 15.13 15.71
CA ASP A 74 22.58 16.58 15.96
C ASP A 74 21.35 17.06 16.75
N THR A 75 20.44 16.16 17.14
CA THR A 75 19.21 16.50 17.88
C THR A 75 19.46 16.91 19.35
N SER A 76 20.59 16.52 19.95
CA SER A 76 20.91 16.87 21.35
C SER A 76 21.31 18.35 21.53
N ILE A 77 21.81 18.99 20.48
CA ILE A 77 22.34 20.37 20.53
C ILE A 77 21.19 21.39 20.61
N ILE A 78 20.05 21.12 19.96
CA ILE A 78 18.88 22.00 19.90
C ILE A 78 18.22 22.15 21.28
N PHE A 79 18.10 21.07 22.05
CA PHE A 79 17.49 21.10 23.38
C PHE A 79 18.38 21.76 24.45
N SER A 80 19.71 21.70 24.28
CA SER A 80 20.67 22.35 25.19
C SER A 80 20.60 23.88 25.13
N HIS A 81 20.21 24.44 23.97
CA HIS A 81 20.08 25.88 23.75
C HIS A 81 18.74 26.42 24.26
N ALA A 82 17.65 25.67 24.12
CA ALA A 82 16.32 26.05 24.60
C ALA A 82 16.26 26.16 26.14
N ALA A 83 17.02 25.34 26.87
CA ALA A 83 17.08 25.39 28.32
C ALA A 83 17.82 26.64 28.87
N LYS A 84 18.67 27.30 28.07
CA LYS A 84 19.50 28.43 28.50
C LYS A 84 18.83 29.81 28.39
N HIS A 85 17.72 29.95 27.66
CA HIS A 85 17.09 31.26 27.39
C HIS A 85 15.58 31.32 27.73
N CYS A 86 15.22 30.93 28.96
CA CYS A 86 13.84 31.05 29.48
C CYS A 86 13.49 32.43 30.07
N HIS A 87 14.14 33.53 29.66
CA HIS A 87 13.97 34.85 30.32
C HIS A 87 13.55 36.05 29.45
N SER A 88 13.24 35.91 28.16
CA SER A 88 12.84 37.11 27.40
C SER A 88 12.00 36.85 26.14
N VAL A 89 10.89 36.13 26.26
CA VAL A 89 9.92 36.06 25.16
C VAL A 89 8.62 36.72 25.60
N ASP A 90 8.41 37.94 25.12
CA ASP A 90 7.14 38.67 25.24
C ASP A 90 6.09 38.00 24.36
N VAL A 91 5.24 37.18 24.98
CA VAL A 91 4.27 36.29 24.34
C VAL A 91 3.26 37.04 23.46
N ARG A 92 2.94 38.30 23.78
CA ARG A 92 1.94 39.08 23.02
C ARG A 92 2.45 39.59 21.67
N ALA A 93 3.75 39.83 21.54
CA ALA A 93 4.36 40.20 20.26
C ALA A 93 4.44 38.98 19.31
N THR A 94 4.67 37.80 19.87
CA THR A 94 4.77 36.53 19.13
C THR A 94 3.42 36.04 18.63
N GLU A 95 2.34 36.27 19.38
CA GLU A 95 0.98 35.85 19.00
C GLU A 95 0.44 36.66 17.81
N LYS A 96 0.72 37.98 17.76
CA LYS A 96 0.36 38.83 16.61
C LYS A 96 1.17 38.46 15.36
N GLN A 97 2.46 38.14 15.51
CA GLN A 97 3.30 37.65 14.40
C GLN A 97 2.92 36.24 13.93
N MET A 98 2.52 35.33 14.83
CA MET A 98 2.08 33.98 14.45
C MET A 98 0.69 33.94 13.84
N THR A 99 -0.21 34.84 14.22
CA THR A 99 -1.53 34.94 13.58
C THR A 99 -1.36 35.41 12.14
N ASP A 100 -0.55 36.46 11.90
CA ASP A 100 -0.20 36.91 10.53
C ASP A 100 0.53 35.81 9.74
N VAL A 101 1.41 35.04 10.36
CA VAL A 101 2.08 33.89 9.71
C VAL A 101 1.10 32.75 9.43
N ARG A 102 0.09 32.50 10.27
CA ARG A 102 -0.92 31.45 10.07
C ARG A 102 -1.92 31.81 8.98
N THR A 103 -2.40 33.05 8.92
CA THR A 103 -3.22 33.53 7.79
C THR A 103 -2.43 33.59 6.49
N ASN A 104 -1.14 33.91 6.55
CA ASN A 104 -0.27 33.87 5.36
C ASN A 104 0.15 32.44 4.95
N LEU A 105 0.33 31.48 5.87
CA LEU A 105 0.67 30.08 5.53
C LEU A 105 -0.51 29.29 4.97
N LEU A 106 -1.72 29.51 5.49
CA LEU A 106 -2.94 28.92 4.90
C LEU A 106 -3.25 29.51 3.51
N ALA A 107 -2.70 30.68 3.18
CA ALA A 107 -2.75 31.28 1.85
C ALA A 107 -1.58 30.87 0.94
N LEU A 108 -0.56 30.14 1.43
CA LEU A 108 0.69 29.85 0.71
C LEU A 108 0.95 28.37 0.40
N THR A 109 0.06 27.45 0.75
CA THR A 109 0.06 26.10 0.15
C THR A 109 -1.01 26.04 -0.93
N PRO A 110 -0.65 26.11 -2.23
CA PRO A 110 -1.61 25.91 -3.30
C PRO A 110 -2.26 24.53 -3.15
N PRO A 111 -3.56 24.38 -3.42
CA PRO A 111 -4.16 23.06 -3.56
C PRO A 111 -3.39 22.25 -4.63
N PRO A 112 -3.35 20.91 -4.50
CA PRO A 112 -2.73 20.06 -5.52
C PRO A 112 -3.34 20.37 -6.89
N ILE A 113 -2.49 20.74 -7.85
CA ILE A 113 -2.94 21.14 -9.18
C ILE A 113 -3.17 19.87 -10.00
N ARG A 114 -4.41 19.62 -10.38
CA ARG A 114 -4.76 18.65 -11.42
C ARG A 114 -4.79 19.38 -12.75
N LEU A 115 -4.10 18.85 -13.76
CA LEU A 115 -4.18 19.40 -15.11
C LEU A 115 -5.61 19.18 -15.65
N GLY A 116 -6.42 20.23 -15.76
CA GLY A 116 -7.73 20.16 -16.40
C GLY A 116 -7.62 20.23 -17.92
N ASN A 117 -8.54 19.59 -18.64
CA ASN A 117 -8.69 19.78 -20.09
C ASN A 117 -9.19 21.22 -20.34
N GLY A 118 -8.28 22.18 -20.53
CA GLY A 118 -8.62 23.53 -21.01
C GLY A 118 -7.88 24.70 -20.36
N ASP A 119 -7.35 24.57 -19.14
CA ASP A 119 -6.87 25.73 -18.36
C ASP A 119 -5.37 25.68 -18.06
N ILE A 120 -4.51 26.04 -19.02
CA ILE A 120 -3.08 26.28 -18.74
C ILE A 120 -2.58 27.49 -19.53
N ALA A 121 -2.20 28.55 -18.82
CA ALA A 121 -1.53 29.71 -19.42
C ALA A 121 -0.08 29.36 -19.79
N TRP A 122 0.33 29.70 -21.02
CA TRP A 122 1.52 29.17 -21.68
C TRP A 122 2.67 30.19 -21.69
N HIS A 123 3.79 29.87 -21.03
CA HIS A 123 5.03 30.64 -21.16
C HIS A 123 6.19 29.82 -21.70
N GLU A 124 6.94 30.41 -22.64
CA GLU A 124 8.14 29.83 -23.27
C GLU A 124 9.28 29.72 -22.25
N ALA A 125 9.79 28.51 -22.05
CA ALA A 125 10.92 28.26 -21.14
C ALA A 125 12.27 28.22 -21.89
N LYS A 126 13.27 28.87 -21.30
CA LYS A 126 14.69 28.79 -21.74
C LYS A 126 15.32 27.45 -21.33
N PRO A 127 16.29 26.93 -22.10
CA PRO A 127 16.96 25.68 -21.78
C PRO A 127 17.81 25.79 -20.51
N ALA A 128 17.76 24.75 -19.66
CA ALA A 128 18.71 24.54 -18.57
C ALA A 128 19.97 23.82 -19.09
N PRO A 129 21.18 24.12 -18.58
CA PRO A 129 22.42 23.52 -19.07
C PRO A 129 22.58 22.04 -18.64
N HIS A 130 23.28 21.29 -19.50
CA HIS A 130 23.68 19.88 -19.32
C HIS A 130 24.70 19.74 -18.16
N PRO A 131 24.74 18.65 -17.37
CA PRO A 131 25.64 18.57 -16.21
C PRO A 131 27.13 18.32 -16.51
N ASP A 132 27.56 18.20 -17.77
CA ASP A 132 28.88 17.61 -18.08
C ASP A 132 29.95 18.57 -18.64
N LYS A 133 29.76 19.90 -18.63
CA LYS A 133 30.85 20.83 -19.04
C LYS A 133 30.88 22.13 -18.23
N VAL A 134 31.95 22.29 -17.46
CA VAL A 134 32.40 23.58 -16.91
C VAL A 134 33.18 24.34 -18.00
N LEU A 135 33.02 25.67 -18.00
CA LEU A 135 33.77 26.73 -18.69
C LEU A 135 33.30 27.28 -20.06
N HIS A 136 33.23 28.62 -20.03
CA HIS A 136 33.15 29.64 -21.09
C HIS A 136 31.78 29.99 -21.71
N GLN A 137 31.16 31.00 -21.11
CA GLN A 137 30.27 31.95 -21.78
C GLN A 137 30.99 32.61 -22.97
N ARG A 138 30.41 32.53 -24.17
CA ARG A 138 30.14 33.69 -25.05
C ARG A 138 29.40 33.26 -26.33
N ARG A 139 28.26 33.92 -26.57
CA ARG A 139 27.52 34.15 -27.83
C ARG A 139 27.38 32.98 -28.83
N ALA A 140 26.14 32.50 -29.01
CA ALA A 140 25.47 32.40 -30.33
C ALA A 140 24.13 31.63 -30.23
N GLY A 141 23.15 32.07 -31.03
CA GLY A 141 22.11 31.19 -31.57
C GLY A 141 20.76 31.15 -30.82
N ARG A 142 19.79 31.93 -31.31
CA ARG A 142 18.36 31.63 -31.13
C ARG A 142 18.09 30.25 -31.76
N MET A 143 17.66 29.27 -30.95
CA MET A 143 16.99 28.06 -31.43
C MET A 143 15.67 27.95 -30.68
N ASN A 144 14.57 28.03 -31.45
CA ASN A 144 13.20 27.86 -30.98
C ASN A 144 13.01 26.40 -30.50
N THR A 145 12.73 26.19 -29.21
CA THR A 145 12.33 24.88 -28.69
C THR A 145 10.86 24.90 -28.30
N LEU A 146 10.02 24.20 -29.06
CA LEU A 146 8.60 23.95 -28.79
C LEU A 146 8.49 22.88 -27.65
N GLY A 147 8.65 23.32 -26.40
CA GLY A 147 8.59 22.47 -25.20
C GLY A 147 7.68 23.05 -24.12
N ARG A 148 6.95 22.20 -23.39
CA ARG A 148 6.06 22.60 -22.28
C ARG A 148 6.80 22.40 -20.96
N ASP A 149 7.01 23.49 -20.23
CA ASP A 149 7.68 23.49 -18.92
C ASP A 149 6.65 23.53 -17.78
N LEU A 150 6.49 22.41 -17.08
CA LEU A 150 5.59 22.24 -15.94
C LEU A 150 6.37 21.91 -14.65
N ARG A 151 7.67 22.20 -14.59
CA ARG A 151 8.54 21.86 -13.44
C ARG A 151 8.25 22.71 -12.21
N TYR A 152 8.66 22.22 -11.04
CA TYR A 152 8.60 22.95 -9.76
C TYR A 152 7.18 23.39 -9.37
N ASN A 153 6.18 22.58 -9.71
CA ASN A 153 4.79 22.79 -9.32
C ASN A 153 4.35 21.76 -8.26
N HIS A 154 3.07 21.82 -7.89
CA HIS A 154 2.43 20.86 -6.98
C HIS A 154 1.55 19.86 -7.74
N ILE A 155 1.97 19.46 -8.94
CA ILE A 155 1.18 18.53 -9.76
C ILE A 155 1.28 17.14 -9.12
N CYS A 156 0.13 16.59 -8.73
CA CYS A 156 0.04 15.27 -8.11
C CYS A 156 -0.43 14.18 -9.08
N GLU A 157 -0.99 14.57 -10.23
CA GLU A 157 -1.55 13.65 -11.23
C GLU A 157 -1.53 14.27 -12.63
N VAL A 158 -1.28 13.44 -13.64
CA VAL A 158 -1.46 13.75 -15.07
C VAL A 158 -2.68 12.96 -15.53
N PRO A 159 -3.83 13.61 -15.78
CA PRO A 159 -5.00 12.92 -16.28
C PRO A 159 -4.79 12.36 -17.69
N THR A 160 -5.54 11.31 -18.02
CA THR A 160 -5.55 10.75 -19.36
C THR A 160 -5.94 11.83 -20.38
N GLY A 161 -5.13 11.98 -21.42
CA GLY A 161 -5.36 12.95 -22.48
C GLY A 161 -4.99 14.41 -22.16
N ALA A 162 -4.30 14.68 -21.06
CA ALA A 162 -3.87 16.03 -20.68
C ALA A 162 -2.99 16.73 -21.74
N PHE A 163 -2.45 15.99 -22.71
CA PHE A 163 -1.59 16.49 -23.78
C PHE A 163 -2.15 16.20 -25.19
N ASP A 164 -3.42 15.82 -25.29
CA ASP A 164 -4.07 15.51 -26.57
C ASP A 164 -3.98 16.71 -27.54
N GLY A 165 -3.82 16.41 -28.82
CA GLY A 165 -3.68 17.43 -29.87
C GLY A 165 -2.31 18.13 -29.94
N LEU A 166 -1.38 17.89 -29.01
CA LEU A 166 -0.04 18.50 -29.01
C LEU A 166 0.96 17.76 -29.93
N GLN A 167 0.59 17.57 -31.20
CA GLN A 167 1.30 16.69 -32.14
C GLN A 167 2.76 17.08 -32.47
N HIS A 168 3.13 18.36 -32.26
CA HIS A 168 4.47 18.90 -32.52
C HIS A 168 5.36 19.02 -31.28
N LEU A 169 4.86 18.59 -30.11
CA LEU A 169 5.59 18.75 -28.86
C LEU A 169 6.82 17.83 -28.81
N HIS A 170 8.00 18.42 -28.59
CA HIS A 170 9.26 17.67 -28.59
C HIS A 170 9.77 17.36 -27.18
N THR A 171 9.42 18.20 -26.20
CA THR A 171 9.90 18.08 -24.83
C THR A 171 8.78 18.39 -23.85
N ILE A 172 8.63 17.52 -22.85
CA ILE A 172 7.78 17.73 -21.68
C ILE A 172 8.66 17.75 -20.44
N PHE A 173 8.53 18.80 -19.64
CA PHE A 173 9.14 18.86 -18.33
C PHE A 173 8.09 18.75 -17.21
N LEU A 174 8.07 17.62 -16.52
CA LEU A 174 7.20 17.33 -15.35
C LEU A 174 8.02 17.01 -14.09
N ASN A 175 9.35 17.16 -14.13
CA ASN A 175 10.21 16.90 -12.99
C ASN A 175 10.00 17.90 -11.85
N GLU A 176 10.42 17.53 -10.63
CA GLU A 176 10.26 18.36 -9.41
C GLU A 176 8.78 18.70 -9.12
N ASN A 177 7.94 17.66 -9.12
CA ASN A 177 6.50 17.73 -8.82
C ASN A 177 6.15 16.70 -7.72
N GLN A 178 4.86 16.37 -7.57
CA GLN A 178 4.35 15.44 -6.55
C GLN A 178 3.64 14.23 -7.16
N LEU A 179 3.95 13.87 -8.40
CA LEU A 179 3.33 12.73 -9.09
C LEU A 179 3.61 11.44 -8.33
N THR A 180 2.55 10.68 -8.00
CA THR A 180 2.68 9.39 -7.31
C THR A 180 2.53 8.19 -8.23
N ARG A 181 1.87 8.38 -9.38
CA ARG A 181 1.57 7.33 -10.36
C ARG A 181 1.47 7.91 -11.76
N ILE A 182 1.67 7.07 -12.78
CA ILE A 182 1.42 7.39 -14.18
C ILE A 182 0.32 6.46 -14.69
N HIS A 183 -0.79 7.06 -15.14
CA HIS A 183 -1.95 6.33 -15.64
C HIS A 183 -1.79 5.88 -17.10
N SER A 184 -2.58 4.90 -17.48
CA SER A 184 -2.81 4.51 -18.87
C SER A 184 -3.20 5.71 -19.72
N GLY A 185 -2.53 5.87 -20.86
CA GLY A 185 -2.77 6.97 -21.79
C GLY A 185 -2.45 8.38 -21.28
N ALA A 186 -1.71 8.54 -20.18
CA ALA A 186 -1.29 9.86 -19.68
C ALA A 186 -0.46 10.66 -20.70
N PHE A 187 0.28 9.96 -21.58
CA PHE A 187 1.10 10.54 -22.65
C PHE A 187 0.70 10.05 -24.05
N ARG A 188 -0.60 9.80 -24.26
CA ARG A 188 -1.12 9.40 -25.58
C ARG A 188 -0.97 10.52 -26.61
N GLU A 189 -0.98 10.15 -27.89
CA GLU A 189 -1.02 11.09 -29.03
C GLU A 189 0.12 12.12 -29.11
N LEU A 190 1.32 11.74 -28.68
CA LEU A 190 2.52 12.58 -28.74
C LEU A 190 3.58 12.03 -29.73
N PRO A 191 3.30 12.05 -31.06
CA PRO A 191 4.14 11.38 -32.06
C PRO A 191 5.51 12.04 -32.25
N SER A 192 5.69 13.30 -31.84
CA SER A 192 6.95 14.05 -32.01
C SER A 192 7.80 14.13 -30.73
N LEU A 193 7.34 13.56 -29.61
CA LEU A 193 8.01 13.71 -28.32
C LEU A 193 9.37 13.00 -28.33
N LYS A 194 10.42 13.73 -27.98
CA LYS A 194 11.80 13.24 -27.92
C LYS A 194 12.34 13.17 -26.48
N TYR A 195 11.89 14.06 -25.61
CA TYR A 195 12.42 14.20 -24.25
C TYR A 195 11.28 14.27 -23.23
N LEU A 196 11.33 13.40 -22.23
CA LEU A 196 10.35 13.35 -21.15
C LEU A 196 11.07 13.38 -19.79
N TYR A 197 10.86 14.45 -19.04
CA TYR A 197 11.43 14.62 -17.70
C TYR A 197 10.37 14.39 -16.62
N LEU A 198 10.52 13.31 -15.86
CA LEU A 198 9.65 12.89 -14.75
C LEU A 198 10.41 12.69 -13.44
N ASN A 199 11.71 12.99 -13.44
CA ASN A 199 12.59 12.80 -12.29
C ASN A 199 12.21 13.67 -11.10
N ARG A 200 12.65 13.30 -9.89
CA ARG A 200 12.35 14.05 -8.65
C ARG A 200 10.84 14.25 -8.46
N ASN A 201 10.10 13.16 -8.56
CA ASN A 201 8.68 13.05 -8.20
C ASN A 201 8.55 11.98 -7.10
N ARG A 202 7.35 11.44 -6.88
CA ARG A 202 7.07 10.36 -5.92
C ARG A 202 6.49 9.13 -6.63
N ILE A 203 6.82 8.93 -7.91
CA ILE A 203 6.18 7.92 -8.75
C ILE A 203 6.56 6.54 -8.23
N GLY A 204 5.56 5.81 -7.71
CA GLY A 204 5.73 4.42 -7.26
C GLY A 204 5.23 3.41 -8.28
N THR A 205 4.25 3.78 -9.10
CA THR A 205 3.64 2.88 -10.08
C THR A 205 3.49 3.55 -11.45
N VAL A 206 3.67 2.76 -12.50
CA VAL A 206 3.50 3.17 -13.90
C VAL A 206 2.61 2.12 -14.56
N ALA A 207 1.52 2.54 -15.20
CA ALA A 207 0.68 1.63 -15.95
C ALA A 207 1.45 1.03 -17.14
N PRO A 208 1.26 -0.27 -17.47
CA PRO A 208 2.06 -0.95 -18.52
C PRO A 208 2.00 -0.30 -19.91
N ASP A 209 0.90 0.39 -20.23
CA ASP A 209 0.64 1.04 -21.51
C ASP A 209 0.87 2.57 -21.48
N ALA A 210 1.32 3.13 -20.35
CA ALA A 210 1.46 4.57 -20.15
C ALA A 210 2.33 5.28 -21.22
N PHE A 211 3.27 4.54 -21.82
CA PHE A 211 4.24 5.07 -22.79
C PHE A 211 4.14 4.46 -24.20
N ILE A 212 3.12 3.64 -24.47
CA ILE A 212 3.04 2.80 -25.68
C ILE A 212 3.06 3.60 -27.00
N SER A 213 2.61 4.86 -26.98
CA SER A 213 2.54 5.74 -28.15
C SER A 213 3.80 6.56 -28.42
N LEU A 214 4.81 6.51 -27.54
CA LEU A 214 5.97 7.41 -27.56
C LEU A 214 7.11 6.90 -28.48
N ASN A 215 6.78 6.61 -29.74
CA ASN A 215 7.67 5.94 -30.70
C ASN A 215 8.94 6.71 -31.06
N ARG A 216 8.93 8.04 -30.94
CA ARG A 216 10.07 8.94 -31.23
C ARG A 216 10.84 9.37 -29.98
N LEU A 217 10.48 8.84 -28.81
CA LEU A 217 11.11 9.24 -27.56
C LEU A 217 12.57 8.79 -27.56
N HIS A 218 13.46 9.75 -27.34
CA HIS A 218 14.90 9.55 -27.39
C HIS A 218 15.51 9.49 -25.98
N SER A 219 14.99 10.26 -25.02
CA SER A 219 15.45 10.19 -23.63
C SER A 219 14.32 10.34 -22.62
N MET A 220 14.33 9.46 -21.62
CA MET A 220 13.37 9.45 -20.53
C MET A 220 14.10 9.53 -19.19
N TYR A 221 13.67 10.47 -18.34
CA TYR A 221 14.24 10.70 -17.02
C TYR A 221 13.22 10.35 -15.94
N LEU A 222 13.41 9.20 -15.28
CA LEU A 222 12.56 8.69 -14.19
C LEU A 222 13.32 8.55 -12.86
N HIS A 223 14.57 8.99 -12.81
CA HIS A 223 15.43 8.90 -11.63
C HIS A 223 14.94 9.75 -10.43
N PHE A 224 15.35 9.40 -9.22
CA PHE A 224 14.86 10.01 -7.97
C PHE A 224 13.33 9.99 -7.87
N ASN A 225 12.75 8.79 -7.97
CA ASN A 225 11.33 8.50 -7.76
C ASN A 225 11.21 7.36 -6.73
N ASN A 226 10.02 6.75 -6.61
CA ASN A 226 9.75 5.69 -5.62
C ASN A 226 9.42 4.34 -6.28
N LEU A 227 9.95 4.08 -7.49
CA LEU A 227 9.67 2.84 -8.22
C LEU A 227 10.33 1.65 -7.50
N SER A 228 9.54 0.66 -7.09
CA SER A 228 10.03 -0.55 -6.41
C SER A 228 10.23 -1.75 -7.34
N SER A 229 9.52 -1.77 -8.46
CA SER A 229 9.58 -2.80 -9.49
C SER A 229 9.34 -2.17 -10.86
N LEU A 230 9.79 -2.86 -11.90
CA LEU A 230 9.41 -2.55 -13.28
C LEU A 230 8.33 -3.54 -13.70
N GLU A 231 7.15 -3.05 -14.08
CA GLU A 231 6.14 -3.93 -14.67
C GLU A 231 6.62 -4.40 -16.05
N PRO A 232 6.46 -5.69 -16.41
CA PRO A 232 6.75 -6.17 -17.75
C PRO A 232 6.05 -5.29 -18.78
N GLN A 233 6.69 -5.10 -19.94
CA GLN A 233 6.13 -4.33 -21.05
C GLN A 233 6.09 -2.80 -20.91
N THR A 234 6.28 -2.24 -19.71
CA THR A 234 6.25 -0.77 -19.47
C THR A 234 7.16 0.03 -20.41
N PHE A 235 8.36 -0.49 -20.69
CA PHE A 235 9.34 0.13 -21.59
C PHE A 235 9.54 -0.68 -22.87
N THR A 236 8.63 -1.59 -23.20
CA THR A 236 8.73 -2.35 -24.43
C THR A 236 8.28 -1.51 -25.62
N LYS A 237 8.82 -1.81 -26.81
CA LYS A 237 8.43 -1.17 -28.08
C LYS A 237 8.68 0.33 -28.15
N MET A 238 9.82 0.81 -27.64
CA MET A 238 10.27 2.20 -27.84
C MET A 238 11.49 2.23 -28.79
N PRO A 239 11.29 2.19 -30.12
CA PRO A 239 12.37 1.93 -31.08
C PRO A 239 13.45 3.02 -31.10
N SER A 240 13.11 4.25 -30.71
CA SER A 240 14.02 5.40 -30.73
C SER A 240 14.70 5.70 -29.39
N LEU A 241 14.38 4.95 -28.32
CA LEU A 241 14.85 5.29 -26.98
C LEU A 241 16.33 4.96 -26.82
N GLU A 242 17.15 6.00 -26.65
CA GLU A 242 18.61 5.86 -26.50
C GLU A 242 19.07 5.94 -25.04
N ARG A 243 18.35 6.72 -24.21
CA ARG A 243 18.76 7.01 -22.83
C ARG A 243 17.60 6.86 -21.86
N LEU A 244 17.74 5.94 -20.91
CA LEU A 244 16.78 5.71 -19.84
C LEU A 244 17.46 5.88 -18.48
N TYR A 245 16.96 6.80 -17.67
CA TYR A 245 17.50 7.08 -16.34
C TYR A 245 16.52 6.63 -15.26
N LEU A 246 16.88 5.58 -14.51
CA LEU A 246 16.10 4.98 -13.43
C LEU A 246 16.83 4.99 -12.08
N HIS A 247 18.01 5.61 -12.00
CA HIS A 247 18.80 5.64 -10.78
C HIS A 247 18.10 6.35 -9.60
N GLY A 248 18.47 6.04 -8.37
CA GLY A 248 17.85 6.67 -7.19
C GLY A 248 16.37 6.31 -7.02
N ASN A 249 15.98 5.09 -7.41
CA ASN A 249 14.67 4.51 -7.15
C ASN A 249 14.83 3.35 -6.13
N GLN A 250 13.81 2.53 -5.96
CA GLN A 250 13.80 1.39 -5.04
C GLN A 250 13.70 0.06 -5.83
N ILE A 251 14.15 0.03 -7.08
CA ILE A 251 13.95 -1.11 -7.97
C ILE A 251 14.73 -2.29 -7.42
N LYS A 252 14.00 -3.36 -7.10
CA LYS A 252 14.57 -4.61 -6.61
C LYS A 252 14.79 -5.63 -7.71
N ARG A 253 13.79 -5.83 -8.55
CA ARG A 253 13.77 -6.86 -9.58
C ARG A 253 13.52 -6.22 -10.93
N ILE A 254 14.20 -6.75 -11.95
CA ILE A 254 14.02 -6.39 -13.36
C ILE A 254 13.44 -7.63 -14.05
N PRO A 255 12.11 -7.70 -14.24
CA PRO A 255 11.49 -8.84 -14.91
C PRO A 255 11.99 -9.06 -16.33
N GLU A 256 11.95 -10.31 -16.79
CA GLU A 256 12.34 -10.65 -18.15
C GLU A 256 11.56 -9.82 -19.18
N GLY A 257 12.28 -9.32 -20.19
CA GLY A 257 11.69 -8.50 -21.23
C GLY A 257 11.42 -7.03 -20.83
N SER A 258 11.71 -6.59 -19.60
CA SER A 258 11.55 -5.18 -19.18
C SER A 258 12.24 -4.18 -20.12
N PHE A 259 13.34 -4.60 -20.75
CA PHE A 259 14.10 -3.85 -21.76
C PHE A 259 14.21 -4.60 -23.10
N GLY A 260 13.53 -5.73 -23.23
CA GLY A 260 13.50 -6.50 -24.47
C GLY A 260 12.80 -5.65 -25.53
N GLN A 261 13.48 -5.37 -26.65
CA GLN A 261 13.01 -4.48 -27.74
C GLN A 261 13.30 -2.97 -27.55
N LEU A 262 14.46 -2.62 -27.00
CA LEU A 262 15.03 -1.26 -27.09
C LEU A 262 16.29 -1.24 -27.98
N PRO A 263 16.15 -1.32 -29.32
CA PRO A 263 17.28 -1.51 -30.25
C PRO A 263 18.27 -0.34 -30.23
N ALA A 264 17.79 0.88 -29.96
CA ALA A 264 18.60 2.08 -29.93
C ALA A 264 19.24 2.37 -28.56
N LEU A 265 18.96 1.56 -27.51
CA LEU A 265 19.39 1.89 -26.15
C LEU A 265 20.91 1.87 -26.00
N ARG A 266 21.46 3.02 -25.61
CA ARG A 266 22.90 3.27 -25.42
C ARG A 266 23.26 3.52 -23.97
N ARG A 267 22.31 3.99 -23.15
CA ARG A 267 22.55 4.27 -21.73
C ARG A 267 21.32 3.92 -20.88
N LEU A 268 21.55 3.10 -19.86
CA LEU A 268 20.58 2.68 -18.87
C LEU A 268 21.17 2.90 -17.48
N ARG A 269 20.71 3.93 -16.76
CA ARG A 269 21.21 4.21 -15.40
C ARG A 269 20.32 3.53 -14.37
N LEU A 270 20.89 2.57 -13.66
CA LEU A 270 20.23 1.73 -12.63
C LEU A 270 20.93 1.79 -11.27
N ASP A 271 22.01 2.57 -11.14
CA ASP A 271 22.67 2.86 -9.86
C ASP A 271 21.71 3.41 -8.80
N ASP A 272 22.12 3.36 -7.53
CA ASP A 272 21.30 3.81 -6.40
C ASP A 272 19.88 3.19 -6.40
N ASN A 273 19.80 1.89 -6.68
CA ASN A 273 18.61 1.06 -6.54
C ASN A 273 18.91 -0.13 -5.62
N ALA A 274 17.87 -0.87 -5.20
CA ALA A 274 17.99 -2.00 -4.29
C ALA A 274 18.05 -3.35 -5.03
N LEU A 275 18.88 -3.46 -6.07
CA LEU A 275 18.84 -4.57 -7.03
C LEU A 275 19.18 -5.92 -6.38
N GLU A 276 18.25 -6.88 -6.50
CA GLU A 276 18.34 -8.23 -5.95
C GLU A 276 18.92 -9.20 -6.99
N CYS A 277 20.25 -9.32 -7.01
CA CYS A 277 21.03 -10.13 -7.94
C CYS A 277 20.99 -11.62 -7.65
N GLY A 278 19.84 -12.23 -7.94
CA GLY A 278 19.67 -13.67 -7.97
C GLY A 278 19.34 -14.19 -9.37
N CYS A 279 18.90 -15.45 -9.42
CA CYS A 279 18.64 -16.16 -10.67
C CYS A 279 17.52 -15.57 -11.51
N SER A 280 16.60 -14.81 -10.92
CA SER A 280 15.60 -14.04 -11.67
C SER A 280 16.20 -12.97 -12.59
N MET A 281 17.45 -12.54 -12.36
CA MET A 281 18.17 -11.60 -13.22
C MET A 281 19.11 -12.28 -14.21
N LEU A 282 19.13 -13.61 -14.30
CA LEU A 282 20.04 -14.34 -15.20
C LEU A 282 19.89 -13.90 -16.67
N TRP A 283 18.66 -13.68 -17.14
CA TRP A 283 18.40 -13.17 -18.48
C TRP A 283 19.08 -11.82 -18.74
N PHE A 284 19.10 -10.95 -17.72
CA PHE A 284 19.68 -9.61 -17.80
C PHE A 284 21.21 -9.68 -17.76
N ILE A 285 21.77 -10.52 -16.89
CA ILE A 285 23.21 -10.80 -16.86
C ILE A 285 23.69 -11.33 -18.22
N ARG A 286 23.01 -12.33 -18.80
CA ARG A 286 23.31 -12.84 -20.16
C ARG A 286 23.22 -11.74 -21.23
N THR A 287 22.26 -10.83 -21.10
CA THR A 287 22.13 -9.67 -22.02
C THR A 287 23.35 -8.73 -21.91
N LEU A 288 23.84 -8.48 -20.70
CA LEU A 288 24.99 -7.60 -20.46
C LEU A 288 26.32 -8.21 -20.91
N GLN A 289 26.41 -9.53 -20.97
CA GLN A 289 27.58 -10.25 -21.48
C GLN A 289 27.76 -10.14 -23.00
N GLN A 290 26.73 -9.72 -23.74
CA GLN A 290 26.85 -9.46 -25.18
C GLN A 290 27.85 -8.32 -25.49
N PRO A 291 28.51 -8.35 -26.66
CA PRO A 291 29.46 -7.30 -27.05
C PRO A 291 28.87 -5.90 -26.92
N ASN A 292 29.65 -4.96 -26.38
CA ASN A 292 29.26 -3.55 -26.19
C ASN A 292 28.07 -3.28 -25.25
N ARG A 293 27.55 -4.28 -24.52
CA ARG A 293 26.43 -4.09 -23.58
C ARG A 293 26.86 -3.80 -22.14
N LYS A 294 28.09 -4.16 -21.72
CA LYS A 294 28.56 -3.89 -20.34
C LYS A 294 28.52 -2.40 -19.96
N ALA A 295 28.85 -1.51 -20.89
CA ALA A 295 28.82 -0.06 -20.68
C ALA A 295 27.40 0.51 -20.52
N LEU A 296 26.37 -0.25 -20.89
CA LEU A 296 24.97 0.17 -20.84
C LEU A 296 24.55 0.54 -19.42
N VAL A 297 25.02 -0.21 -18.42
CA VAL A 297 24.62 -0.13 -17.00
C VAL A 297 25.75 0.33 -16.08
N ALA A 298 26.65 1.17 -16.60
CA ALA A 298 27.81 1.64 -15.83
C ALA A 298 27.40 2.25 -14.48
N GLY A 299 27.96 1.71 -13.40
CA GLY A 299 27.72 2.13 -12.02
C GLY A 299 26.60 1.38 -11.29
N ALA A 300 25.82 0.55 -11.95
CA ALA A 300 24.81 -0.27 -11.30
C ALA A 300 25.45 -1.43 -10.51
N THR A 301 25.10 -1.54 -9.23
CA THR A 301 25.60 -2.58 -8.32
C THR A 301 24.47 -3.38 -7.71
N CYS A 302 24.78 -4.57 -7.21
CA CYS A 302 23.81 -5.37 -6.46
C CYS A 302 23.69 -4.86 -5.02
N ALA A 303 22.46 -4.88 -4.50
CA ALA A 303 22.19 -4.65 -3.10
C ALA A 303 22.06 -5.97 -2.33
N THR A 304 21.54 -7.01 -2.97
CA THR A 304 21.45 -8.37 -2.40
C THR A 304 21.74 -9.41 -3.49
N PRO A 305 22.07 -10.67 -3.12
CA PRO A 305 22.36 -11.16 -1.77
C PRO A 305 23.65 -10.56 -1.20
N LEU A 306 23.88 -10.72 0.10
CA LEU A 306 25.09 -10.23 0.80
C LEU A 306 26.40 -10.65 0.11
N ALA A 307 26.42 -11.84 -0.51
CA ALA A 307 27.58 -12.34 -1.25
C ALA A 307 27.94 -11.50 -2.49
N LEU A 308 26.97 -10.77 -3.05
CA LEU A 308 27.14 -9.94 -4.25
C LEU A 308 26.97 -8.44 -3.95
N GLU A 309 26.74 -8.06 -2.70
CA GLU A 309 26.50 -6.66 -2.32
C GLU A 309 27.65 -5.74 -2.77
N GLY A 310 27.30 -4.63 -3.41
CA GLY A 310 28.24 -3.66 -3.97
C GLY A 310 28.93 -4.10 -5.26
N GLN A 311 28.77 -5.35 -5.71
CA GLN A 311 29.39 -5.80 -6.94
C GLN A 311 28.71 -5.19 -8.17
N PRO A 312 29.49 -4.71 -9.17
CA PRO A 312 28.93 -4.21 -10.42
C PRO A 312 28.17 -5.31 -11.17
N ILE A 313 26.92 -5.04 -11.56
CA ILE A 313 26.08 -6.01 -12.27
C ILE A 313 26.72 -6.44 -13.60
N SER A 314 27.49 -5.56 -14.24
CA SER A 314 28.23 -5.87 -15.46
C SER A 314 29.40 -6.86 -15.28
N ALA A 315 29.80 -7.13 -14.04
CA ALA A 315 30.89 -8.04 -13.71
C ALA A 315 30.42 -9.44 -13.29
N ILE A 316 29.14 -9.59 -12.95
CA ILE A 316 28.55 -10.84 -12.47
C ILE A 316 28.44 -11.87 -13.59
N THR A 317 28.76 -13.12 -13.28
CA THR A 317 28.61 -14.26 -14.18
C THR A 317 27.42 -15.14 -13.80
N GLU A 318 27.11 -16.12 -14.66
CA GLU A 318 26.03 -17.08 -14.37
C GLU A 318 26.38 -17.98 -13.18
N GLU A 319 27.66 -18.28 -13.00
CA GLU A 319 28.20 -19.09 -11.90
C GLU A 319 28.07 -18.39 -10.55
N ASP A 320 28.26 -17.07 -10.51
CA ASP A 320 28.12 -16.25 -9.29
C ASP A 320 26.70 -16.29 -8.71
N LEU A 321 25.69 -16.43 -9.57
CA LEU A 321 24.27 -16.46 -9.17
C LEU A 321 23.84 -17.79 -8.55
N ARG A 322 24.63 -18.87 -8.71
CA ARG A 322 24.37 -20.21 -8.12
C ARG A 322 22.98 -20.78 -8.43
N CYS A 323 22.51 -20.61 -9.65
CA CYS A 323 21.19 -21.04 -10.08
C CYS A 323 21.04 -22.55 -10.20
N ALA A 324 19.79 -23.04 -10.08
CA ALA A 324 19.47 -24.46 -10.12
C ALA A 324 18.38 -24.77 -11.15
N LYS A 325 18.66 -25.73 -12.03
CA LYS A 325 17.67 -26.28 -12.96
C LYS A 325 16.53 -26.98 -12.19
N PRO A 326 15.35 -27.15 -12.79
CA PRO A 326 14.25 -27.78 -12.10
C PRO A 326 14.54 -29.25 -11.81
N GLU A 327 14.09 -29.74 -10.67
CA GLU A 327 14.12 -31.16 -10.30
C GLU A 327 12.84 -31.56 -9.58
N ILE A 328 12.21 -32.66 -9.99
CA ILE A 328 11.00 -33.18 -9.35
C ILE A 328 11.36 -33.92 -8.07
N VAL A 329 11.08 -33.28 -6.93
CA VAL A 329 11.36 -33.78 -5.58
C VAL A 329 10.27 -34.75 -5.10
N ALA A 330 9.01 -34.48 -5.44
CA ALA A 330 7.89 -35.38 -5.13
C ALA A 330 7.22 -35.84 -6.42
N GLN A 331 7.24 -37.15 -6.64
CA GLN A 331 6.66 -37.80 -7.81
C GLN A 331 5.18 -38.11 -7.57
N PRO A 332 4.29 -37.91 -8.57
CA PRO A 332 2.89 -38.28 -8.46
C PRO A 332 2.73 -39.80 -8.39
N ARG A 333 1.65 -40.29 -7.79
CA ARG A 333 1.36 -41.72 -7.68
C ARG A 333 0.06 -42.04 -8.41
N ASP A 334 -0.07 -43.28 -8.82
CA ASP A 334 -1.32 -43.80 -9.37
C ASP A 334 -2.44 -43.63 -8.33
N ILE A 335 -3.63 -43.28 -8.79
CA ILE A 335 -4.82 -43.07 -7.96
C ILE A 335 -5.93 -43.95 -8.52
N GLU A 336 -6.50 -44.78 -7.66
CA GLU A 336 -7.75 -45.50 -7.92
C GLU A 336 -8.83 -44.88 -7.04
N ILE A 337 -9.90 -44.38 -7.65
CA ILE A 337 -10.92 -43.59 -6.93
C ILE A 337 -12.30 -43.80 -7.56
N SER A 338 -13.38 -43.67 -6.78
CA SER A 338 -14.75 -43.74 -7.28
C SER A 338 -15.21 -42.42 -7.91
N TYR A 339 -16.18 -42.49 -8.83
CA TYR A 339 -16.77 -41.30 -9.43
C TYR A 339 -17.34 -40.34 -8.37
N GLY A 340 -17.28 -39.03 -8.64
CA GLY A 340 -17.75 -37.97 -7.75
C GLY A 340 -16.81 -37.59 -6.61
N GLN A 341 -15.75 -38.37 -6.35
CA GLN A 341 -14.74 -38.03 -5.33
C GLN A 341 -13.68 -37.05 -5.86
N THR A 342 -12.82 -36.54 -4.98
CA THR A 342 -11.72 -35.62 -5.33
C THR A 342 -10.39 -36.39 -5.45
N ALA A 343 -9.69 -36.24 -6.58
CA ALA A 343 -8.32 -36.75 -6.75
C ALA A 343 -7.29 -35.63 -6.56
N VAL A 344 -6.13 -35.96 -5.96
CA VAL A 344 -5.01 -35.03 -5.80
C VAL A 344 -3.69 -35.69 -6.22
N PHE A 345 -3.12 -35.25 -7.34
CA PHE A 345 -1.79 -35.66 -7.77
C PHE A 345 -0.72 -34.74 -7.18
N SER A 346 0.12 -35.28 -6.31
CA SER A 346 1.25 -34.55 -5.72
C SER A 346 2.38 -34.36 -6.73
N CYS A 347 2.82 -33.12 -6.95
CA CYS A 347 4.04 -32.83 -7.70
C CYS A 347 4.73 -31.63 -7.08
N LYS A 348 5.93 -31.84 -6.54
CA LYS A 348 6.77 -30.77 -5.97
C LYS A 348 8.08 -30.73 -6.72
N ALA A 349 8.47 -29.53 -7.15
CA ALA A 349 9.72 -29.30 -7.84
C ALA A 349 10.60 -28.32 -7.07
N SER A 350 11.91 -28.59 -7.07
CA SER A 350 12.95 -27.65 -6.65
C SER A 350 13.56 -26.98 -7.88
N GLY A 351 14.27 -25.87 -7.67
CA GLY A 351 14.92 -25.09 -8.72
C GLY A 351 15.02 -23.62 -8.30
N ASP A 352 16.01 -22.92 -8.83
CA ASP A 352 16.21 -21.49 -8.65
C ASP A 352 16.56 -20.85 -10.01
N PRO A 353 15.66 -20.05 -10.62
CA PRO A 353 14.39 -19.57 -10.08
C PRO A 353 13.38 -20.69 -9.81
N ARG A 354 12.47 -20.43 -8.86
CA ARG A 354 11.37 -21.35 -8.54
C ARG A 354 10.64 -21.75 -9.85
N PRO A 355 10.54 -23.05 -10.16
CA PRO A 355 9.98 -23.47 -11.43
C PRO A 355 8.45 -23.37 -11.46
N ASP A 356 7.92 -23.03 -12.63
CA ASP A 356 6.50 -23.12 -12.93
C ASP A 356 6.12 -24.58 -13.21
N ILE A 357 5.03 -25.06 -12.62
CA ILE A 357 4.56 -26.45 -12.78
C ILE A 357 3.36 -26.48 -13.70
N VAL A 358 3.47 -27.29 -14.75
CA VAL A 358 2.42 -27.55 -15.74
C VAL A 358 2.04 -29.01 -15.68
N TRP A 359 0.73 -29.29 -15.62
CA TRP A 359 0.21 -30.65 -15.69
C TRP A 359 -0.21 -31.00 -17.12
N LEU A 360 0.07 -32.23 -17.53
CA LEU A 360 -0.41 -32.82 -18.76
C LEU A 360 -1.30 -34.02 -18.42
N ALA A 361 -2.50 -34.05 -19.00
CA ALA A 361 -3.41 -35.19 -18.96
C ALA A 361 -3.53 -35.72 -20.40
N ASN A 362 -3.27 -37.01 -20.61
CA ASN A 362 -3.22 -37.59 -21.96
C ASN A 362 -2.34 -36.78 -22.93
N ASP A 363 -1.16 -36.36 -22.46
CA ASP A 363 -0.19 -35.49 -23.14
C ASP A 363 -0.69 -34.08 -23.54
N SER A 364 -1.91 -33.71 -23.15
CA SER A 364 -2.47 -32.38 -23.36
C SER A 364 -2.37 -31.55 -22.09
N GLN A 365 -1.97 -30.29 -22.23
CA GLN A 365 -1.85 -29.40 -21.07
C GLN A 365 -3.20 -29.17 -20.40
N VAL A 366 -3.24 -29.47 -19.10
CA VAL A 366 -4.37 -29.18 -18.22
C VAL A 366 -4.46 -27.68 -18.04
N ARG A 367 -5.65 -27.12 -18.27
CA ARG A 367 -5.95 -25.70 -18.10
C ARG A 367 -7.00 -25.55 -16.99
N PRO A 368 -6.61 -25.14 -15.77
CA PRO A 368 -7.54 -24.92 -14.67
C PRO A 368 -8.68 -23.96 -15.04
N ASP A 369 -8.39 -22.93 -15.86
CA ASP A 369 -9.41 -21.96 -16.31
C ASP A 369 -10.50 -22.57 -17.22
N SER A 370 -10.27 -23.77 -17.77
CA SER A 370 -11.20 -24.44 -18.69
C SER A 370 -12.18 -25.37 -17.98
N ASP A 371 -11.91 -25.72 -16.71
CA ASP A 371 -12.75 -26.62 -15.92
C ASP A 371 -12.68 -26.23 -14.45
N SER A 372 -13.81 -25.77 -13.89
CA SER A 372 -13.89 -25.28 -12.51
C SER A 372 -13.60 -26.35 -11.46
N ARG A 373 -13.63 -27.64 -11.81
CA ARG A 373 -13.27 -28.74 -10.93
C ARG A 373 -11.76 -28.86 -10.72
N ILE A 374 -10.97 -28.26 -11.60
CA ILE A 374 -9.53 -28.41 -11.62
C ILE A 374 -8.88 -27.22 -10.91
N THR A 375 -8.08 -27.51 -9.88
CA THR A 375 -7.32 -26.50 -9.14
C THR A 375 -5.84 -26.89 -9.07
N LEU A 376 -4.95 -25.94 -9.42
CA LEU A 376 -3.52 -26.08 -9.17
C LEU A 376 -3.19 -25.53 -7.78
N LEU A 377 -2.68 -26.39 -6.90
CA LEU A 377 -2.32 -26.00 -5.54
C LEU A 377 -1.00 -25.22 -5.51
N PRO A 378 -0.74 -24.39 -4.48
CA PRO A 378 0.48 -23.57 -4.38
C PRO A 378 1.79 -24.36 -4.39
N ASP A 379 1.76 -25.65 -4.03
CA ASP A 379 2.93 -26.52 -4.04
C ASP A 379 3.18 -27.23 -5.38
N GLY A 380 2.31 -27.02 -6.37
CA GLY A 380 2.37 -27.64 -7.69
C GLY A 380 1.44 -28.84 -7.89
N SER A 381 0.75 -29.29 -6.84
CA SER A 381 -0.14 -30.45 -6.93
C SER A 381 -1.42 -30.14 -7.72
N LEU A 382 -1.91 -31.10 -8.49
CA LEU A 382 -3.15 -31.00 -9.24
C LEU A 382 -4.30 -31.59 -8.42
N ARG A 383 -5.32 -30.79 -8.12
CA ARG A 383 -6.57 -31.23 -7.51
C ARG A 383 -7.67 -31.24 -8.57
N ILE A 384 -8.43 -32.32 -8.64
CA ILE A 384 -9.60 -32.47 -9.50
C ILE A 384 -10.75 -32.90 -8.60
N ASP A 385 -11.72 -32.01 -8.41
CA ASP A 385 -12.96 -32.29 -7.68
C ASP A 385 -13.98 -33.01 -8.58
N GLU A 386 -14.94 -33.72 -7.98
CA GLU A 386 -16.04 -34.39 -8.71
C GLU A 386 -15.55 -35.21 -9.92
N ILE A 387 -14.72 -36.21 -9.68
CA ILE A 387 -14.12 -37.05 -10.73
C ILE A 387 -15.18 -37.73 -11.58
N VAL A 388 -15.04 -37.64 -12.90
CA VAL A 388 -15.88 -38.34 -13.88
C VAL A 388 -15.09 -39.40 -14.64
N PRO A 389 -15.73 -40.43 -15.23
CA PRO A 389 -15.02 -41.49 -15.96
C PRO A 389 -14.13 -40.97 -17.11
N SER A 390 -14.46 -39.84 -17.72
CA SER A 390 -13.64 -39.22 -18.78
C SER A 390 -12.35 -38.57 -18.29
N ASP A 391 -12.19 -38.36 -16.97
CA ASP A 391 -10.95 -37.84 -16.39
C ASP A 391 -9.87 -38.93 -16.30
N ALA A 392 -10.24 -40.21 -16.44
CA ALA A 392 -9.33 -41.33 -16.35
C ALA A 392 -8.21 -41.26 -17.39
N GLY A 393 -7.00 -41.70 -17.01
CA GLY A 393 -5.86 -41.72 -17.91
C GLY A 393 -4.53 -41.34 -17.25
N PRO A 394 -3.45 -41.27 -18.05
CA PRO A 394 -2.13 -40.80 -17.63
C PRO A 394 -2.07 -39.29 -17.35
N TYR A 395 -1.47 -38.96 -16.21
CA TYR A 395 -1.11 -37.62 -15.78
C TYR A 395 0.41 -37.52 -15.56
N ARG A 396 1.01 -36.40 -15.96
CA ARG A 396 2.42 -36.06 -15.66
C ARG A 396 2.56 -34.57 -15.40
N CYS A 397 3.41 -34.20 -14.45
CA CYS A 397 3.77 -32.81 -14.26
C CYS A 397 5.11 -32.50 -14.95
N VAL A 398 5.27 -31.25 -15.38
CA VAL A 398 6.48 -30.70 -15.98
C VAL A 398 6.81 -29.41 -15.25
N ALA A 399 7.97 -29.37 -14.60
CA ALA A 399 8.50 -28.18 -13.93
C ALA A 399 9.46 -27.43 -14.86
N ARG A 400 9.32 -26.11 -14.99
CA ARG A 400 10.09 -25.29 -15.94
C ARG A 400 10.67 -24.05 -15.27
N ASN A 401 11.92 -23.74 -15.57
CA ASN A 401 12.50 -22.42 -15.31
C ASN A 401 13.45 -22.02 -16.46
N VAL A 402 14.10 -20.87 -16.34
CA VAL A 402 15.00 -20.31 -17.38
C VAL A 402 16.24 -21.18 -17.69
N LEU A 403 16.53 -22.19 -16.84
CA LEU A 403 17.64 -23.13 -17.03
C LEU A 403 17.22 -24.45 -17.67
N GLY A 404 15.92 -24.76 -17.75
CA GLY A 404 15.43 -25.96 -18.40
C GLY A 404 14.11 -26.47 -17.86
N GLU A 405 13.83 -27.75 -18.11
CA GLU A 405 12.63 -28.44 -17.66
C GLU A 405 12.95 -29.80 -17.03
N ALA A 406 12.07 -30.25 -16.14
CA ALA A 406 12.08 -31.59 -15.57
C ALA A 406 10.66 -32.18 -15.61
N GLY A 407 10.52 -33.39 -16.14
CA GLY A 407 9.27 -34.14 -16.14
C GLY A 407 9.19 -35.12 -14.97
N SER A 408 8.00 -35.29 -14.40
CA SER A 408 7.75 -36.39 -13.48
C SER A 408 7.57 -37.71 -14.22
N ARG A 409 7.52 -38.81 -13.45
CA ARG A 409 6.93 -40.05 -13.92
C ARG A 409 5.45 -39.83 -14.28
N VAL A 410 4.93 -40.71 -15.13
CA VAL A 410 3.51 -40.80 -15.43
C VAL A 410 2.80 -41.48 -14.25
N ALA A 411 1.70 -40.89 -13.80
CA ALA A 411 0.77 -41.45 -12.82
C ALA A 411 -0.58 -41.71 -13.50
N ARG A 412 -1.23 -42.83 -13.22
CA ARG A 412 -2.52 -43.21 -13.82
C ARG A 412 -3.67 -42.90 -12.86
N LEU A 413 -4.70 -42.24 -13.37
CA LEU A 413 -6.01 -42.18 -12.73
C LEU A 413 -6.87 -43.35 -13.24
N ALA A 414 -7.26 -44.25 -12.34
CA ALA A 414 -8.31 -45.23 -12.59
C ALA A 414 -9.58 -44.78 -11.85
N VAL A 415 -10.70 -44.75 -12.57
CA VAL A 415 -12.00 -44.38 -12.01
C VAL A 415 -12.86 -45.63 -11.90
N ASN A 416 -13.19 -46.01 -10.67
CA ASN A 416 -14.07 -47.13 -10.41
C ASN A 416 -15.53 -46.64 -10.52
N ASN A 417 -16.30 -47.34 -11.35
CA ASN A 417 -17.75 -47.14 -11.48
C ASN A 417 -18.53 -47.78 -10.32
N ASP A 418 -17.84 -48.44 -9.40
CA ASP A 418 -18.43 -48.86 -8.15
C ASP A 418 -18.82 -47.60 -7.39
N VAL A 419 -20.12 -47.33 -7.41
CA VAL A 419 -20.80 -46.47 -6.46
C VAL A 419 -20.41 -47.02 -5.10
N VAL A 420 -19.34 -46.48 -4.49
CA VAL A 420 -19.29 -46.47 -3.05
C VAL A 420 -20.45 -45.55 -2.71
N GLU A 421 -21.61 -46.15 -2.49
CA GLU A 421 -22.66 -45.51 -1.72
C GLU A 421 -21.94 -45.13 -0.42
N SER A 422 -21.42 -43.90 -0.36
CA SER A 422 -21.12 -43.31 0.93
C SER A 422 -22.47 -43.36 1.61
N GLU A 423 -22.64 -44.27 2.56
CA GLU A 423 -23.91 -44.47 3.25
C GLU A 423 -24.38 -43.09 3.67
N ALA A 424 -25.44 -42.64 3.01
CA ALA A 424 -25.88 -41.29 3.13
C ALA A 424 -26.32 -41.11 4.59
N GLU A 425 -25.69 -40.19 5.32
CA GLU A 425 -25.84 -40.07 6.75
C GLU A 425 -26.72 -38.87 7.07
N ALA A 426 -27.87 -39.13 7.71
CA ALA A 426 -28.74 -38.09 8.25
C ALA A 426 -27.97 -37.20 9.26
N PRO A 427 -28.30 -35.91 9.38
CA PRO A 427 -27.55 -35.00 10.21
C PRO A 427 -27.54 -35.45 11.67
N LYS A 428 -26.39 -35.30 12.34
CA LYS A 428 -26.21 -35.57 13.78
C LYS A 428 -25.52 -34.40 14.46
N PHE A 429 -25.96 -34.04 15.65
CA PHE A 429 -25.25 -33.06 16.47
C PHE A 429 -23.98 -33.67 17.04
N LEU A 430 -22.84 -33.03 16.79
CA LEU A 430 -21.58 -33.31 17.47
C LEU A 430 -21.46 -32.48 18.74
N ARG A 431 -21.90 -31.22 18.69
CA ARG A 431 -21.99 -30.31 19.84
C ARG A 431 -23.23 -29.44 19.71
N THR A 432 -23.97 -29.32 20.79
CA THR A 432 -25.16 -28.47 20.94
C THR A 432 -24.90 -27.40 22.01
N PRO A 433 -25.70 -26.31 22.04
CA PRO A 433 -25.65 -25.35 23.13
C PRO A 433 -26.08 -26.04 24.43
N THR A 434 -25.74 -25.44 25.58
CA THR A 434 -26.31 -25.85 26.86
C THR A 434 -27.74 -25.32 26.96
N ASP A 435 -28.67 -26.06 27.55
CA ASP A 435 -30.13 -25.77 27.50
C ASP A 435 -30.52 -24.32 27.86
N GLN A 436 -29.76 -23.68 28.75
CA GLN A 436 -29.98 -22.31 29.17
C GLN A 436 -28.66 -21.56 29.40
N HIS A 437 -28.64 -20.28 29.04
CA HIS A 437 -27.56 -19.34 29.34
C HIS A 437 -28.10 -18.06 29.99
N GLU A 438 -27.47 -17.63 31.07
CA GLU A 438 -27.76 -16.36 31.74
C GLU A 438 -26.62 -15.38 31.51
N LEU A 439 -26.95 -14.19 31.00
CA LEU A 439 -26.00 -13.14 30.63
C LEU A 439 -26.38 -11.83 31.33
N LEU A 440 -25.39 -10.98 31.58
CA LEU A 440 -25.63 -9.56 31.86
C LEU A 440 -25.62 -8.78 30.53
N GLU A 441 -26.38 -7.69 30.48
CA GLU A 441 -26.34 -6.77 29.34
C GLU A 441 -24.90 -6.31 29.04
N GLY A 442 -24.46 -6.51 27.80
CA GLY A 442 -23.10 -6.25 27.33
C GLY A 442 -22.20 -7.48 27.22
N ASP A 443 -22.61 -8.63 27.76
CA ASP A 443 -21.85 -9.88 27.66
C ASP A 443 -21.86 -10.46 26.24
N ALA A 444 -20.83 -11.24 25.92
CA ALA A 444 -20.75 -12.00 24.68
C ALA A 444 -21.13 -13.47 24.93
N ILE A 445 -21.84 -14.08 23.98
CA ILE A 445 -22.18 -15.51 24.03
C ILE A 445 -21.92 -16.20 22.69
N MET A 446 -21.45 -17.45 22.77
CA MET A 446 -21.36 -18.37 21.64
C MET A 446 -22.26 -19.58 21.90
N LEU A 447 -23.18 -19.87 20.98
CA LEU A 447 -24.06 -21.03 21.01
C LEU A 447 -23.55 -22.05 19.99
N ASP A 448 -23.08 -23.19 20.47
CA ASP A 448 -22.55 -24.27 19.63
C ASP A 448 -23.65 -24.90 18.77
N CYS A 449 -23.40 -25.08 17.48
CA CYS A 449 -24.25 -25.94 16.66
C CYS A 449 -23.41 -26.66 15.60
N VAL A 450 -22.58 -27.59 16.09
CA VAL A 450 -21.67 -28.35 15.26
C VAL A 450 -22.37 -29.64 14.85
N VAL A 451 -22.55 -29.83 13.54
CA VAL A 451 -23.26 -30.98 12.97
C VAL A 451 -22.39 -31.74 11.98
N THR A 452 -22.64 -33.03 11.86
CA THR A 452 -22.09 -33.91 10.82
C THR A 452 -23.23 -34.47 9.97
N GLY A 453 -22.92 -34.97 8.78
CA GLY A 453 -23.86 -35.63 7.88
C GLY A 453 -23.31 -35.68 6.45
N ALA A 454 -23.81 -36.62 5.66
CA ALA A 454 -23.41 -36.81 4.27
C ALA A 454 -24.67 -36.96 3.40
N PRO A 455 -24.98 -36.00 2.51
CA PRO A 455 -24.26 -34.74 2.21
C PRO A 455 -24.18 -33.77 3.40
N THR A 456 -23.18 -32.87 3.39
CA THR A 456 -22.95 -31.88 4.46
C THR A 456 -24.23 -31.08 4.77
N PRO A 457 -24.72 -31.09 6.03
CA PRO A 457 -25.97 -30.42 6.37
C PRO A 457 -25.88 -28.89 6.25
N SER A 458 -26.96 -28.28 5.75
CA SER A 458 -27.17 -26.83 5.83
C SER A 458 -27.66 -26.44 7.22
N ILE A 459 -27.19 -25.32 7.76
CA ILE A 459 -27.50 -24.86 9.13
C ILE A 459 -28.21 -23.51 9.06
N LEU A 460 -29.32 -23.39 9.78
CA LEU A 460 -30.14 -22.19 9.89
C LEU A 460 -30.46 -21.94 11.37
N TRP A 461 -30.27 -20.70 11.81
CA TRP A 461 -30.67 -20.28 13.16
C TRP A 461 -31.97 -19.47 13.14
N GLN A 462 -32.82 -19.73 14.13
CA GLN A 462 -34.07 -19.01 14.38
C GLN A 462 -34.05 -18.39 15.79
N PHE A 463 -34.71 -17.25 15.94
CA PHE A 463 -34.94 -16.58 17.23
C PHE A 463 -36.45 -16.44 17.43
N ASN A 464 -36.97 -17.01 18.51
CA ASN A 464 -38.40 -17.07 18.84
C ASN A 464 -39.28 -17.60 17.69
N GLY A 465 -38.75 -18.53 16.89
CA GLY A 465 -39.44 -19.15 15.76
C GLY A 465 -39.25 -18.47 14.41
N ASP A 466 -38.67 -17.26 14.37
CA ASP A 466 -38.41 -16.52 13.13
C ASP A 466 -36.94 -16.65 12.71
N ASN A 467 -36.69 -16.67 11.40
CA ASN A 467 -35.32 -16.69 10.88
C ASN A 467 -34.54 -15.44 11.30
N ILE A 468 -33.33 -15.63 11.81
CA ILE A 468 -32.51 -14.51 12.28
C ILE A 468 -32.07 -13.64 11.08
N GLN A 469 -32.53 -12.39 11.05
CA GLN A 469 -32.07 -11.37 10.08
C GLN A 469 -31.15 -10.30 10.70
N ASN A 470 -30.79 -10.45 11.97
CA ASN A 470 -30.11 -9.41 12.75
C ASN A 470 -28.59 -9.40 12.48
N GLY A 471 -28.08 -8.33 11.88
CA GLY A 471 -26.65 -8.17 11.54
C GLY A 471 -25.67 -8.09 12.73
N ARG A 472 -26.16 -8.00 13.97
CA ARG A 472 -25.33 -8.08 15.19
C ARG A 472 -24.83 -9.51 15.46
N ILE A 473 -25.56 -10.51 15.00
CA ILE A 473 -25.25 -11.93 15.18
C ILE A 473 -24.32 -12.39 14.06
N LYS A 474 -23.27 -13.13 14.40
CA LYS A 474 -22.36 -13.73 13.41
C LYS A 474 -22.44 -15.25 13.48
N LEU A 475 -22.30 -15.89 12.33
CA LEU A 475 -22.25 -17.35 12.20
C LEU A 475 -20.81 -17.79 11.89
N PHE A 476 -20.34 -18.82 12.58
CA PHE A 476 -19.08 -19.49 12.28
C PHE A 476 -19.27 -20.56 11.21
N GLY A 477 -18.21 -20.86 10.45
CA GLY A 477 -18.23 -21.90 9.42
C GLY A 477 -18.50 -23.32 9.94
N ASN A 478 -18.43 -23.55 11.27
CA ASN A 478 -18.82 -24.80 11.91
C ASN A 478 -20.31 -24.84 12.34
N GLY A 479 -21.10 -23.80 12.02
CA GLY A 479 -22.52 -23.71 12.38
C GLY A 479 -22.86 -22.95 13.67
N SER A 480 -21.87 -22.61 14.48
CA SER A 480 -22.09 -21.96 15.78
C SER A 480 -22.43 -20.49 15.64
N LEU A 481 -23.31 -19.99 16.51
CA LEU A 481 -23.76 -18.59 16.55
C LEU A 481 -22.96 -17.81 17.59
N ILE A 482 -22.54 -16.59 17.28
CA ILE A 482 -21.98 -15.65 18.27
C ILE A 482 -22.76 -14.34 18.30
N LEU A 483 -23.13 -13.93 19.52
CA LEU A 483 -23.66 -12.62 19.84
C LEU A 483 -22.57 -11.89 20.64
N PRO A 484 -21.88 -10.90 20.03
CA PRO A 484 -20.70 -10.27 20.64
C PRO A 484 -21.02 -9.30 21.77
N VAL A 485 -22.23 -8.74 21.78
CA VAL A 485 -22.73 -7.82 22.81
C VAL A 485 -24.24 -8.05 22.95
N SER A 486 -24.66 -8.54 24.12
CA SER A 486 -26.06 -8.81 24.44
C SER A 486 -26.80 -7.55 24.90
N THR A 487 -28.07 -7.46 24.51
CA THR A 487 -29.06 -6.48 24.99
C THR A 487 -30.24 -7.21 25.61
N LEU A 488 -31.08 -6.50 26.37
CA LEU A 488 -32.29 -7.10 26.95
C LEU A 488 -33.22 -7.74 25.90
N ASP A 489 -33.26 -7.18 24.69
CA ASP A 489 -34.08 -7.69 23.57
C ASP A 489 -33.53 -8.97 22.93
N ASP A 490 -32.30 -9.37 23.26
CA ASP A 490 -31.70 -10.63 22.80
C ASP A 490 -32.10 -11.83 23.68
N GLY A 491 -32.86 -11.60 24.76
CA GLY A 491 -33.44 -12.67 25.57
C GLY A 491 -34.53 -13.42 24.80
N GLY A 492 -34.43 -14.74 24.71
CA GLY A 492 -35.39 -15.56 23.99
C GLY A 492 -34.90 -16.98 23.70
N ILE A 493 -35.65 -17.68 22.86
CA ILE A 493 -35.35 -19.05 22.44
C ILE A 493 -34.63 -18.99 21.10
N TYR A 494 -33.40 -19.49 21.06
CA TYR A 494 -32.64 -19.69 19.83
C TYR A 494 -32.74 -21.15 19.42
N THR A 495 -33.07 -21.38 18.15
CA THR A 495 -33.19 -22.74 17.58
C THR A 495 -32.18 -22.90 16.47
N CYS A 496 -31.32 -23.91 16.58
CA CYS A 496 -30.48 -24.34 15.47
C CYS A 496 -31.16 -25.46 14.70
N CYS A 497 -31.38 -25.27 13.40
CA CYS A 497 -31.93 -26.25 12.48
C CYS A 497 -30.84 -26.69 11.51
N ALA A 498 -30.54 -27.98 11.47
CA ALA A 498 -29.61 -28.55 10.51
C ALA A 498 -30.29 -29.61 9.64
N GLY A 499 -30.08 -29.55 8.32
CA GLY A 499 -30.77 -30.45 7.39
C GLY A 499 -29.95 -30.82 6.16
N ASN A 500 -30.07 -32.08 5.75
CA ASN A 500 -29.65 -32.58 4.44
C ASN A 500 -30.79 -33.38 3.79
N ALA A 501 -30.53 -34.02 2.65
CA ALA A 501 -31.53 -34.78 1.90
C ALA A 501 -32.14 -35.98 2.69
N LEU A 502 -31.51 -36.42 3.79
CA LEU A 502 -31.92 -37.59 4.55
C LEU A 502 -32.66 -37.25 5.84
N GLY A 503 -32.66 -35.98 6.25
CA GLY A 503 -33.39 -35.57 7.43
C GLY A 503 -33.01 -34.18 7.94
N ASN A 504 -33.71 -33.80 9.00
CA ASN A 504 -33.54 -32.56 9.71
C ASN A 504 -33.45 -32.84 11.22
N ILE A 505 -32.56 -32.12 11.88
CA ILE A 505 -32.44 -32.09 13.34
C ILE A 505 -32.55 -30.66 13.80
N SER A 506 -33.09 -30.46 15.00
CA SER A 506 -33.13 -29.14 15.62
C SER A 506 -32.86 -29.24 17.11
N VAL A 507 -32.29 -28.17 17.67
CA VAL A 507 -32.06 -28.02 19.11
C VAL A 507 -32.40 -26.59 19.52
N ASN A 508 -33.10 -26.46 20.63
CA ASN A 508 -33.49 -25.17 21.22
C ASN A 508 -32.59 -24.85 22.41
N VAL A 509 -32.29 -23.57 22.59
CA VAL A 509 -31.59 -23.04 23.77
C VAL A 509 -32.25 -21.74 24.22
N THR A 510 -32.39 -21.57 25.53
CA THR A 510 -32.95 -20.36 26.12
C THR A 510 -31.83 -19.42 26.56
N VAL A 511 -31.84 -18.19 26.07
CA VAL A 511 -30.91 -17.13 26.51
C VAL A 511 -31.69 -16.12 27.35
N ILE A 512 -31.20 -15.85 28.56
CA ILE A 512 -31.75 -14.87 29.49
C ILE A 512 -30.73 -13.75 29.64
N VAL A 513 -31.13 -12.51 29.33
CA VAL A 513 -30.27 -11.33 29.50
C VAL A 513 -30.83 -10.48 30.63
N ASN A 514 -30.05 -10.29 31.69
CA ASN A 514 -30.41 -9.50 32.86
C ASN A 514 -29.79 -8.10 32.76
N GLY A 515 -30.55 -7.09 33.19
CA GLY A 515 -30.05 -5.72 33.26
C GLY A 515 -28.95 -5.57 34.30
N SER A 516 -27.92 -4.79 33.98
CA SER A 516 -26.87 -4.46 34.94
C SER A 516 -27.45 -3.64 36.11
N PRO A 517 -27.12 -3.95 37.39
CA PRO A 517 -27.48 -3.08 38.51
C PRO A 517 -26.83 -1.70 38.28
N THR A 518 -27.65 -0.68 38.12
CA THR A 518 -27.22 0.67 37.75
C THR A 518 -26.25 1.22 38.81
N ALA A 519 -24.96 1.25 38.49
CA ALA A 519 -23.99 2.03 39.24
C ALA A 519 -24.38 3.51 39.14
N CYS A 520 -24.57 4.14 40.29
CA CYS A 520 -24.99 5.51 40.47
C CYS A 520 -24.07 6.49 39.71
N VAL A 521 -24.46 6.96 38.54
CA VAL A 521 -23.74 8.04 37.84
C VAL A 521 -24.13 9.37 38.46
N ARG A 522 -23.23 9.94 39.27
CA ARG A 522 -23.28 11.34 39.72
C ARG A 522 -23.38 12.26 38.49
N LYS A 523 -24.54 12.90 38.30
CA LYS A 523 -24.70 14.06 37.42
C LYS A 523 -23.84 15.22 37.97
N ILE A 524 -22.73 15.53 37.30
CA ILE A 524 -22.09 16.84 37.42
C ILE A 524 -22.86 17.77 36.47
N ALA A 525 -23.66 18.65 37.05
CA ALA A 525 -24.38 19.69 36.34
C ALA A 525 -23.39 20.71 35.77
N CYS A 526 -23.41 20.89 34.45
CA CYS A 526 -22.75 22.00 33.78
C CYS A 526 -23.61 23.26 33.98
N ASN A 527 -23.17 24.17 34.85
CA ASN A 527 -23.76 25.49 35.00
C ASN A 527 -23.35 26.38 33.81
N ILE A 528 -24.17 26.41 32.77
CA ILE A 528 -24.07 27.45 31.73
C ILE A 528 -24.87 28.67 32.22
N ARG A 529 -24.17 29.68 32.75
CA ARG A 529 -24.71 31.04 32.90
C ARG A 529 -24.54 31.76 31.57
N LEU A 530 -25.62 31.85 30.80
CA LEU A 530 -25.74 32.84 29.72
C LEU A 530 -26.48 34.06 30.29
N ASN A 531 -25.77 35.19 30.30
CA ASN A 531 -26.34 36.50 30.61
C ASN A 531 -27.40 36.84 29.55
N ALA A 532 -28.65 37.01 29.99
CA ALA A 532 -29.70 37.66 29.22
C ALA A 532 -29.52 39.19 29.27
N PRO A 533 -29.83 39.93 28.20
CA PRO A 533 -30.16 41.34 28.30
C PRO A 533 -31.61 41.53 28.80
N ARG A 534 -31.81 42.58 29.59
CA ARG A 534 -33.08 43.02 30.19
C ARG A 534 -34.08 43.56 29.18
N ASN A 535 -35.34 43.57 29.64
CA ASN A 535 -36.54 44.30 29.17
C ASN A 535 -37.34 43.61 28.05
N THR A 536 -38.68 43.48 28.09
CA THR A 536 -39.73 44.07 28.94
C THR A 536 -41.05 43.31 28.71
N GLY A 537 -41.81 43.04 29.77
CA GLY A 537 -43.29 43.10 29.81
C GLY A 537 -44.12 42.01 29.12
N GLY A 538 -44.91 41.27 29.92
CA GLY A 538 -46.26 40.85 29.50
C GLY A 538 -46.64 39.38 29.67
N GLY A 539 -47.29 39.04 30.79
CA GLY A 539 -48.55 38.28 30.81
C GLY A 539 -48.58 36.76 30.59
N LEU A 540 -48.64 36.01 31.71
CA LEU A 540 -49.72 35.05 32.08
C LEU A 540 -50.24 34.00 31.06
N ARG A 541 -49.99 32.70 31.35
CA ARG A 541 -50.96 31.56 31.58
C ARG A 541 -50.38 30.22 31.11
N ARG A 542 -50.13 29.27 32.04
CA ARG A 542 -50.89 28.01 32.27
C ARG A 542 -51.26 27.23 31.00
N HIS A 543 -50.64 26.06 30.81
CA HIS A 543 -51.37 24.80 30.73
C HIS A 543 -50.44 23.60 31.00
N CYS A 544 -50.81 22.80 32.00
CA CYS A 544 -50.52 21.37 32.04
C CYS A 544 -51.56 20.67 31.16
N ASP A 545 -51.13 19.66 30.42
CA ASP A 545 -51.80 18.40 30.07
C ASP A 545 -50.64 17.47 29.64
N ASP A 546 -50.33 16.37 30.35
CA ASP A 546 -50.97 15.04 30.25
C ASP A 546 -50.99 14.55 28.79
N ALA A 547 -50.50 13.38 28.37
CA ALA A 547 -50.29 12.13 29.07
C ALA A 547 -49.44 11.18 28.18
N THR A 548 -48.92 10.12 28.82
CA THR A 548 -48.76 8.73 28.31
C THR A 548 -47.89 8.46 27.07
N ARG A 549 -46.67 7.91 27.23
CA ARG A 549 -46.29 6.47 27.42
C ARG A 549 -46.27 5.65 26.11
N PRO A 550 -45.46 4.58 26.01
CA PRO A 550 -44.18 4.28 26.66
C PRO A 550 -42.99 4.46 25.71
#